data_AF-A0A3A2ZML7-F1
#
_entry.id   AF-A0A3A2ZML7-F1
#
_cell.length_a   1.000
_cell.length_b   1.000
_cell.length_c   1.000
_cell.angle_alpha   90.00
_cell.angle_beta   90.00
_cell.angle_gamma   90.00
#
_symmetry.space_group_name_H-M   'P 1'
#
loop_
_entity.id
_entity.type
_entity.pdbx_description
1 polymer ?
#
loop_
_entity_poly.entity_id
_entity_poly.type
_entity_poly.pdbx_seq_one_letter_code
_entity_poly.pdbx_strand_id
1 'polypeptide(L)'
;MLSSLLAPIFAWALEPKQKAEPPPVFDEADSPDQAAFAPEVSIFDPTQLTRKTDDDVPPLAQAAAHLLLMEAFWTWKDKVTTGETGTKLLGLFSYGDDHLQWDDEKRSRQLFSALVEVALPRFYRWWSAAHQRLPRGEDVELPESLLPPLDVMIIWHGYMLQPGLYADDCARLGVPRMCRISFPWQAIFNAIDLETLNYTIPQSAREFWDSISEEPVDLITQLTTANRDLVYYNIHCPYCETTKKAPVLTTLQTDNINLGFELQCDCGCKPSVDALYRDLLRVRQSGEMCLRGTYLSRSLGDALRSLAGSMSEAELASNRNPDQFVHAIHAAAARSNTPGWAVERMLDLYIPTSPVTKAASSHYASVLRSFRFVEKMHELSWLRSPALYSVAHSSSPPEGVVGTLPRGQQKYRDFLKLVRQADSASVTPTTDIDLFWHTHQLSPGPYRQCCIRHVGRFMNHDDKVAEESLTQSFDNTQELYIQQFGGEYDGCLCWPCEMERNDRDAAGKGGPSVTKERQDWNRRVCVVFWQEVESRRQENRRGLDRTSLDKVLARGPQLAA
;
A
#
# COMPACT_ATOMS: atom_id res chain seq x y z
N MET A 1 -23.55 1.37 -4.55
CA MET A 1 -23.68 2.74 -5.10
C MET A 1 -22.46 3.03 -5.98
N LEU A 2 -22.40 2.39 -7.14
CA LEU A 2 -21.38 2.62 -8.18
C LEU A 2 -21.91 3.72 -9.11
N SER A 3 -21.66 5.00 -8.77
CA SER A 3 -21.87 6.17 -9.63
C SER A 3 -21.61 7.46 -8.85
N SER A 4 -20.37 7.81 -8.51
CA SER A 4 -20.12 9.19 -8.05
C SER A 4 -18.79 9.85 -8.36
N LEU A 5 -17.94 9.31 -9.24
CA LEU A 5 -16.83 10.11 -9.82
C LEU A 5 -16.71 10.04 -11.35
N LEU A 6 -17.56 9.27 -12.02
CA LEU A 6 -17.74 9.31 -13.48
C LEU A 6 -19.19 9.65 -13.83
N ALA A 7 -19.51 10.95 -13.73
CA ALA A 7 -20.52 11.73 -14.48
C ALA A 7 -21.18 12.79 -13.58
N PRO A 8 -21.46 14.00 -14.12
CA PRO A 8 -21.52 14.34 -15.54
C PRO A 8 -20.20 14.98 -16.01
N ILE A 9 -19.62 14.65 -17.16
CA ILE A 9 -20.03 15.07 -18.53
C ILE A 9 -20.47 16.56 -18.65
N PHE A 10 -20.51 17.37 -17.59
CA PHE A 10 -20.88 18.80 -17.67
C PHE A 10 -20.03 19.69 -16.76
N ALA A 11 -18.70 19.61 -16.87
CA ALA A 11 -17.83 20.72 -16.51
C ALA A 11 -17.70 21.76 -17.65
N TRP A 12 -18.62 21.73 -18.62
CA TRP A 12 -18.82 22.83 -19.56
C TRP A 12 -19.41 24.08 -18.87
N ALA A 13 -19.99 23.94 -17.67
CA ALA A 13 -20.85 24.95 -17.05
C ALA A 13 -20.41 25.45 -15.66
N LEU A 14 -19.10 25.63 -15.41
CA LEU A 14 -18.62 26.24 -14.14
C LEU A 14 -18.37 27.75 -14.21
N GLU A 15 -19.00 28.46 -15.15
CA GLU A 15 -19.27 29.90 -15.02
C GLU A 15 -20.69 30.23 -15.53
N PRO A 16 -21.59 30.78 -14.70
CA PRO A 16 -22.96 31.13 -15.13
C PRO A 16 -23.06 32.30 -16.14
N LYS A 17 -21.98 32.70 -16.81
CA LYS A 17 -21.93 33.95 -17.58
C LYS A 17 -21.25 33.92 -18.96
N GLN A 18 -20.77 32.77 -19.45
CA GLN A 18 -20.26 32.67 -20.83
C GLN A 18 -21.18 31.76 -21.66
N LYS A 19 -21.56 32.22 -22.86
CA LYS A 19 -22.33 31.43 -23.85
C LYS A 19 -21.69 30.04 -23.94
N ALA A 20 -22.51 28.99 -23.78
CA ALA A 20 -22.00 27.63 -23.82
C ALA A 20 -21.47 27.28 -25.21
N GLU A 21 -20.15 27.39 -25.41
CA GLU A 21 -19.42 26.79 -26.54
C GLU A 21 -19.71 25.26 -26.56
N PRO A 22 -19.74 24.61 -27.72
CA PRO A 22 -19.90 23.15 -27.78
C PRO A 22 -18.66 22.44 -27.19
N PRO A 23 -18.82 21.26 -26.55
CA PRO A 23 -17.69 20.49 -26.05
C PRO A 23 -16.72 20.13 -27.20
N PRO A 24 -15.40 20.06 -26.93
CA PRO A 24 -14.43 19.70 -27.95
C PRO A 24 -14.69 18.28 -28.46
N VAL A 25 -14.53 18.08 -29.76
CA VAL A 25 -14.68 16.78 -30.42
C VAL A 25 -13.30 16.30 -30.86
N PHE A 26 -13.00 15.04 -30.55
CA PHE A 26 -11.73 14.39 -30.88
C PHE A 26 -11.95 13.25 -31.87
N ASP A 27 -10.96 13.03 -32.73
CA ASP A 27 -10.94 11.99 -33.74
C ASP A 27 -10.64 10.63 -33.08
N GLU A 28 -11.29 9.57 -33.56
CA GLU A 28 -10.94 8.20 -33.17
C GLU A 28 -9.67 7.74 -33.87
N ALA A 29 -8.84 6.95 -33.18
CA ALA A 29 -7.62 6.41 -33.75
C ALA A 29 -7.93 5.35 -34.80
N ASP A 30 -7.25 5.38 -35.95
CA ASP A 30 -7.47 4.37 -37.00
C ASP A 30 -6.96 2.97 -36.61
N SER A 31 -5.99 2.94 -35.69
CA SER A 31 -5.31 1.74 -35.22
C SER A 31 -4.84 1.90 -33.76
N PRO A 32 -4.60 0.80 -33.01
CA PRO A 32 -4.15 0.88 -31.61
C PRO A 32 -2.84 1.66 -31.42
N ASP A 33 -1.90 1.58 -32.36
CA ASP A 33 -0.62 2.28 -32.30
C ASP A 33 -0.73 3.80 -32.50
N GLN A 34 -1.88 4.29 -32.97
CA GLN A 34 -2.19 5.72 -33.08
C GLN A 34 -2.99 6.24 -31.88
N ALA A 35 -3.55 5.34 -31.06
CA ALA A 35 -4.33 5.71 -29.89
C ALA A 35 -3.45 6.41 -28.84
N ALA A 36 -4.04 7.39 -28.14
CA ALA A 36 -3.51 7.92 -26.89
C ALA A 36 -3.85 6.95 -25.74
N PHE A 37 -2.90 6.72 -24.85
CA PHE A 37 -3.09 5.81 -23.70
C PHE A 37 -2.53 6.35 -22.38
N ALA A 38 -1.52 7.23 -22.41
CA ALA A 38 -1.01 7.92 -21.23
C ALA A 38 -0.42 9.29 -21.61
N PRO A 39 -0.53 10.32 -20.75
CA PRO A 39 -0.02 11.65 -21.04
C PRO A 39 1.50 11.73 -21.19
N GLU A 40 2.25 11.09 -20.29
CA GLU A 40 3.71 11.16 -20.26
C GLU A 40 4.33 9.84 -19.79
N VAL A 41 4.78 9.03 -20.75
CA VAL A 41 5.48 7.77 -20.47
C VAL A 41 6.95 7.97 -20.11
N SER A 42 7.49 9.17 -20.39
CA SER A 42 8.89 9.53 -20.18
C SER A 42 9.33 9.49 -18.71
N ILE A 43 8.37 9.59 -17.77
CA ILE A 43 8.62 9.51 -16.33
C ILE A 43 9.16 8.15 -15.89
N PHE A 44 8.88 7.09 -16.65
CA PHE A 44 9.32 5.71 -16.36
C PHE A 44 10.75 5.41 -16.86
N ASP A 45 11.61 6.42 -16.93
CA ASP A 45 13.02 6.26 -17.30
C ASP A 45 13.67 5.16 -16.42
N PRO A 46 14.22 4.07 -17.03
CA PRO A 46 14.86 2.98 -16.30
C PRO A 46 15.98 3.41 -15.36
N THR A 47 16.70 4.48 -15.72
CA THR A 47 17.78 5.01 -14.87
C THR A 47 17.24 5.62 -13.59
N GLN A 48 16.03 6.17 -13.60
CA GLN A 48 15.37 6.77 -12.44
C GLN A 48 14.63 5.73 -11.60
N LEU A 49 14.18 4.62 -12.19
CA LEU A 49 13.51 3.54 -11.46
C LEU A 49 14.46 2.81 -10.50
N THR A 50 15.73 2.68 -10.87
CA THR A 50 16.77 1.95 -10.10
C THR A 50 17.66 2.86 -9.25
N ARG A 51 17.62 4.17 -9.48
CA ARG A 51 18.48 5.15 -8.80
C ARG A 51 17.96 5.49 -7.41
N LYS A 52 18.89 5.69 -6.47
CA LYS A 52 18.65 6.38 -5.20
C LYS A 52 18.99 7.85 -5.36
N THR A 53 18.15 8.75 -4.85
CA THR A 53 18.50 10.17 -4.76
C THR A 53 19.55 10.37 -3.66
N ASP A 54 20.25 11.51 -3.69
CA ASP A 54 21.29 11.81 -2.70
C ASP A 54 20.74 11.94 -1.27
N ASP A 55 19.47 12.30 -1.13
CA ASP A 55 18.74 12.43 0.12
C ASP A 55 17.95 11.16 0.51
N ASP A 56 18.10 10.05 -0.23
CA ASP A 56 17.36 8.78 -0.09
C ASP A 56 15.84 8.87 -0.30
N VAL A 57 15.28 10.02 -0.69
CA VAL A 57 13.85 10.17 -1.01
C VAL A 57 13.51 9.47 -2.33
N PRO A 58 12.36 8.77 -2.46
CA PRO A 58 12.03 8.08 -3.70
C PRO A 58 12.04 9.02 -4.93
N PRO A 59 12.70 8.63 -6.04
CA PRO A 59 12.60 9.32 -7.32
C PRO A 59 11.15 9.39 -7.83
N LEU A 60 10.88 10.35 -8.71
CA LEU A 60 9.56 10.53 -9.33
C LEU A 60 9.11 9.28 -10.10
N ALA A 61 10.04 8.61 -10.78
CA ALA A 61 9.79 7.38 -11.52
C ALA A 61 9.28 6.24 -10.61
N GLN A 62 9.81 6.12 -9.39
CA GLN A 62 9.36 5.11 -8.43
C GLN A 62 7.94 5.42 -7.92
N ALA A 63 7.63 6.69 -7.64
CA ALA A 63 6.27 7.09 -7.27
C ALA A 63 5.27 6.85 -8.41
N ALA A 64 5.67 7.10 -9.66
CA ALA A 64 4.86 6.79 -10.84
C ALA A 64 4.66 5.28 -11.02
N ALA A 65 5.70 4.47 -10.84
CA ALA A 65 5.60 3.00 -10.88
C ALA A 65 4.73 2.45 -9.74
N HIS A 66 4.74 3.12 -8.58
CA HIS A 66 3.84 2.79 -7.49
C HIS A 66 2.38 3.09 -7.83
N LEU A 67 2.07 4.23 -8.46
CA LEU A 67 0.73 4.50 -9.00
C LEU A 67 0.28 3.41 -9.98
N LEU A 68 1.16 3.02 -10.91
CA LEU A 68 0.89 1.94 -11.86
C LEU A 68 0.59 0.60 -11.17
N LEU A 69 1.37 0.24 -10.14
CA LEU A 69 1.14 -0.98 -9.36
C LEU A 69 -0.22 -0.94 -8.64
N MET A 70 -0.59 0.21 -8.06
CA MET A 70 -1.89 0.38 -7.39
C MET A 70 -3.06 0.29 -8.38
N GLU A 71 -2.92 0.80 -9.61
CA GLU A 71 -3.92 0.61 -10.67
C GLU A 71 -4.08 -0.86 -11.06
N ALA A 72 -2.98 -1.63 -11.13
CA ALA A 72 -3.05 -3.07 -11.35
C ALA A 72 -3.75 -3.81 -10.19
N PHE A 73 -3.50 -3.40 -8.94
CA PHE A 73 -4.19 -3.93 -7.76
C PHE A 73 -5.69 -3.62 -7.78
N TRP A 74 -6.06 -2.39 -8.09
CA TRP A 74 -7.45 -1.97 -8.19
C TRP A 74 -8.17 -2.74 -9.30
N THR A 75 -7.57 -2.83 -10.49
CA THR A 75 -8.11 -3.58 -11.64
C THR A 75 -8.34 -5.05 -11.29
N TRP A 76 -7.40 -5.67 -10.58
CA TRP A 76 -7.58 -7.04 -10.09
C TRP A 76 -8.72 -7.16 -9.10
N LYS A 77 -8.79 -6.26 -8.09
CA LYS A 77 -9.87 -6.23 -7.09
C LYS A 77 -11.24 -6.05 -7.76
N ASP A 78 -11.37 -5.12 -8.70
CA ASP A 78 -12.62 -4.90 -9.42
C ASP A 78 -13.03 -6.16 -10.17
N LYS A 79 -12.12 -6.73 -10.99
CA LYS A 79 -12.36 -7.97 -11.75
C LYS A 79 -12.82 -9.16 -10.89
N VAL A 80 -12.26 -9.32 -9.69
CA VAL A 80 -12.61 -10.44 -8.80
C VAL A 80 -13.83 -10.18 -7.93
N THR A 81 -14.25 -8.91 -7.79
CA THR A 81 -15.40 -8.54 -6.94
C THR A 81 -16.66 -8.20 -7.72
N THR A 82 -16.56 -7.93 -9.02
CA THR A 82 -17.68 -7.53 -9.89
C THR A 82 -17.96 -8.56 -11.01
N GLY A 83 -19.08 -8.37 -11.70
CA GLY A 83 -19.43 -9.13 -12.90
C GLY A 83 -19.61 -10.65 -12.72
N GLU A 84 -19.36 -11.39 -13.79
CA GLU A 84 -19.52 -12.86 -13.83
C GLU A 84 -18.48 -13.56 -12.94
N THR A 85 -17.23 -13.11 -12.96
CA THR A 85 -16.14 -13.66 -12.13
C THR A 85 -16.47 -13.53 -10.66
N GLY A 86 -16.83 -12.33 -10.19
CA GLY A 86 -17.21 -12.12 -8.78
C GLY A 86 -18.45 -12.93 -8.37
N THR A 87 -19.36 -13.22 -9.32
CA THR A 87 -20.52 -14.09 -9.05
C THR A 87 -20.13 -15.56 -8.91
N LYS A 88 -19.23 -16.05 -9.77
CA LYS A 88 -18.67 -17.41 -9.64
C LYS A 88 -17.91 -17.59 -8.34
N LEU A 89 -17.04 -16.64 -7.99
CA LEU A 89 -16.25 -16.71 -6.76
C LEU A 89 -17.14 -16.61 -5.51
N LEU A 90 -18.17 -15.77 -5.52
CA LEU A 90 -19.14 -15.72 -4.42
C LEU A 90 -19.80 -17.09 -4.18
N GLY A 91 -20.18 -17.80 -5.24
CA GLY A 91 -20.74 -19.15 -5.14
C GLY A 91 -19.80 -20.18 -4.50
N LEU A 92 -18.48 -19.97 -4.56
CA LEU A 92 -17.51 -20.86 -3.90
C LEU A 92 -17.39 -20.60 -2.39
N PHE A 93 -17.66 -19.38 -1.95
CA PHE A 93 -17.42 -18.96 -0.57
C PHE A 93 -18.71 -18.91 0.28
N SER A 94 -19.89 -18.79 -0.35
CA SER A 94 -21.19 -18.80 0.32
C SER A 94 -21.61 -20.22 0.70
N TYR A 95 -21.29 -20.66 1.93
CA TYR A 95 -21.77 -21.94 2.46
C TYR A 95 -23.07 -21.75 3.24
N GLY A 96 -24.21 -22.09 2.62
CA GLY A 96 -25.45 -22.44 3.32
C GLY A 96 -26.29 -21.29 3.91
N ASP A 97 -26.20 -20.05 3.40
CA ASP A 97 -27.11 -18.97 3.82
C ASP A 97 -27.68 -18.18 2.64
N ASP A 98 -28.78 -18.71 2.08
CA ASP A 98 -29.54 -18.09 0.99
C ASP A 98 -30.34 -16.84 1.45
N HIS A 99 -30.24 -16.45 2.73
CA HIS A 99 -31.09 -15.41 3.32
C HIS A 99 -30.41 -14.05 3.55
N LEU A 100 -29.12 -13.91 3.25
CA LEU A 100 -28.39 -12.64 3.41
C LEU A 100 -28.50 -11.76 2.16
N GLN A 101 -29.29 -10.69 2.24
CA GLN A 101 -29.26 -9.62 1.24
C GLN A 101 -28.02 -8.74 1.45
N TRP A 102 -27.08 -8.77 0.51
CA TRP A 102 -25.93 -7.86 0.50
C TRP A 102 -26.11 -6.81 -0.60
N ASP A 103 -25.79 -5.56 -0.27
CA ASP A 103 -25.53 -4.56 -1.31
C ASP A 103 -24.19 -4.85 -2.03
N ASP A 104 -24.00 -4.24 -3.20
CA ASP A 104 -22.82 -4.46 -4.04
C ASP A 104 -21.50 -4.10 -3.35
N GLU A 105 -21.53 -3.10 -2.47
CA GLU A 105 -20.32 -2.61 -1.79
C GLU A 105 -19.90 -3.57 -0.65
N LYS A 106 -20.85 -4.03 0.15
CA LYS A 106 -20.63 -5.04 1.18
C LYS A 106 -20.19 -6.36 0.54
N ARG A 107 -20.82 -6.76 -0.57
CA ARG A 107 -20.41 -7.93 -1.36
C ARG A 107 -18.98 -7.80 -1.86
N SER A 108 -18.63 -6.66 -2.46
CA SER A 108 -17.28 -6.42 -2.99
C SER A 108 -16.23 -6.50 -1.89
N ARG A 109 -16.46 -5.82 -0.75
CA ARG A 109 -15.56 -5.86 0.41
C ARG A 109 -15.37 -7.28 0.95
N GLN A 110 -16.46 -8.02 1.16
CA GLN A 110 -16.40 -9.35 1.74
C GLN A 110 -15.73 -10.37 0.82
N LEU A 111 -15.97 -10.29 -0.50
CA LEU A 111 -15.31 -11.15 -1.47
C LEU A 111 -13.81 -10.85 -1.57
N PHE A 112 -13.43 -9.57 -1.56
CA PHE A 112 -12.02 -9.18 -1.51
C PHE A 112 -11.33 -9.71 -0.24
N SER A 113 -11.98 -9.58 0.92
CA SER A 113 -11.50 -10.12 2.18
C SER A 113 -11.24 -11.64 2.12
N ALA A 114 -12.20 -12.41 1.60
CA ALA A 114 -12.04 -13.86 1.45
C ALA A 114 -10.86 -14.22 0.53
N LEU A 115 -10.67 -13.48 -0.57
CA LEU A 115 -9.56 -13.70 -1.49
C LEU A 115 -8.20 -13.37 -0.86
N VAL A 116 -8.12 -12.33 -0.03
CA VAL A 116 -6.91 -12.00 0.74
C VAL A 116 -6.55 -13.17 1.67
N GLU A 117 -7.52 -13.80 2.32
CA GLU A 117 -7.26 -14.99 3.14
C GLU A 117 -6.71 -16.16 2.33
N VAL A 118 -7.28 -16.42 1.14
CA VAL A 118 -6.77 -17.48 0.25
C VAL A 118 -5.37 -17.16 -0.26
N ALA A 119 -5.03 -15.89 -0.46
CA ALA A 119 -3.71 -15.44 -0.90
C ALA A 119 -2.63 -15.55 0.19
N LEU A 120 -2.99 -15.55 1.48
CA LEU A 120 -2.01 -15.58 2.58
C LEU A 120 -1.11 -16.83 2.55
N PRO A 121 -1.62 -18.09 2.45
CA PRO A 121 -0.78 -19.27 2.30
C PRO A 121 0.19 -19.19 1.10
N ARG A 122 -0.30 -18.67 -0.03
CA ARG A 122 0.47 -18.46 -1.25
C ARG A 122 1.62 -17.48 -0.99
N PHE A 123 1.35 -16.40 -0.25
CA PHE A 123 2.36 -15.45 0.18
C PHE A 123 3.42 -16.09 1.08
N TYR A 124 3.05 -16.81 2.14
CA TYR A 124 4.03 -17.40 3.05
C TYR A 124 4.95 -18.42 2.37
N ARG A 125 4.39 -19.21 1.44
CA ARG A 125 5.16 -20.17 0.64
C ARG A 125 6.20 -19.45 -0.22
N TRP A 126 5.77 -18.43 -0.96
CA TRP A 126 6.68 -17.59 -1.75
C TRP A 126 7.72 -16.89 -0.88
N TRP A 127 7.29 -16.28 0.22
CA TRP A 127 8.14 -15.46 1.09
C TRP A 127 9.27 -16.26 1.73
N SER A 128 8.96 -17.48 2.22
CA SER A 128 9.95 -18.42 2.75
C SER A 128 10.92 -18.92 1.67
N ALA A 129 10.43 -19.25 0.48
CA ALA A 129 11.28 -19.74 -0.60
C ALA A 129 12.16 -18.64 -1.21
N ALA A 130 11.61 -17.44 -1.39
CA ALA A 130 12.33 -16.27 -1.89
C ALA A 130 13.47 -15.92 -0.95
N HIS A 131 13.21 -15.92 0.37
CA HIS A 131 14.23 -15.73 1.40
C HIS A 131 15.46 -16.64 1.22
N GLN A 132 15.23 -17.91 0.88
CA GLN A 132 16.31 -18.89 0.71
C GLN A 132 17.18 -18.62 -0.54
N ARG A 133 16.59 -18.01 -1.58
CA ARG A 133 17.27 -17.66 -2.84
C ARG A 133 18.02 -16.34 -2.78
N LEU A 134 17.70 -15.47 -1.82
CA LEU A 134 18.33 -14.15 -1.70
C LEU A 134 19.81 -14.22 -1.29
N PRO A 135 20.68 -13.35 -1.85
CA PRO A 135 22.09 -13.30 -1.49
C PRO A 135 22.31 -12.95 -0.02
N ARG A 136 23.48 -13.33 0.51
CA ARG A 136 23.91 -12.93 1.86
C ARG A 136 24.67 -11.60 1.76
N GLY A 137 24.21 -10.57 2.47
CA GLY A 137 25.10 -9.47 2.90
C GLY A 137 24.73 -8.04 2.51
N GLU A 138 23.92 -7.78 1.48
CA GLU A 138 23.63 -6.40 1.03
C GLU A 138 22.13 -6.13 0.89
N ASP A 139 21.74 -4.86 1.05
CA ASP A 139 20.40 -4.37 0.72
C ASP A 139 20.29 -4.34 -0.81
N VAL A 140 19.45 -5.21 -1.36
CA VAL A 140 19.27 -5.38 -2.81
C VAL A 140 17.80 -5.29 -3.17
N GLU A 141 17.51 -4.90 -4.41
CA GLU A 141 16.17 -5.07 -4.95
C GLU A 141 15.85 -6.56 -5.11
N LEU A 142 14.55 -6.91 -5.03
CA LEU A 142 14.12 -8.28 -5.29
C LEU A 142 14.48 -8.66 -6.75
N PRO A 143 15.20 -9.76 -6.99
CA PRO A 143 15.46 -10.21 -8.36
C PRO A 143 14.17 -10.43 -9.15
N GLU A 144 14.15 -10.05 -10.43
CA GLU A 144 12.97 -10.22 -11.30
C GLU A 144 12.48 -11.68 -11.36
N SER A 145 13.41 -12.64 -11.25
CA SER A 145 13.14 -14.08 -11.25
C SER A 145 12.44 -14.56 -9.97
N LEU A 146 12.27 -13.69 -8.97
CA LEU A 146 11.55 -13.97 -7.74
C LEU A 146 10.25 -13.17 -7.63
N LEU A 147 9.83 -12.46 -8.69
CA LEU A 147 8.57 -11.71 -8.68
C LEU A 147 7.39 -12.63 -8.33
N PRO A 148 6.58 -12.29 -7.31
CA PRO A 148 5.43 -13.10 -6.93
C PRO A 148 4.24 -12.94 -7.89
N PRO A 149 3.29 -13.89 -7.88
CA PRO A 149 1.95 -13.66 -8.43
C PRO A 149 1.27 -12.40 -7.86
N LEU A 150 0.27 -11.84 -8.57
CA LEU A 150 -0.33 -10.55 -8.20
C LEU A 150 -1.01 -10.57 -6.83
N ASP A 151 -1.72 -11.64 -6.50
CA ASP A 151 -2.36 -11.81 -5.19
C ASP A 151 -1.33 -11.84 -4.05
N VAL A 152 -0.18 -12.47 -4.28
CA VAL A 152 0.94 -12.49 -3.35
C VAL A 152 1.64 -11.13 -3.25
N MET A 153 1.76 -10.42 -4.38
CA MET A 153 2.28 -9.05 -4.45
C MET A 153 1.44 -8.09 -3.61
N ILE A 154 0.10 -8.22 -3.67
CA ILE A 154 -0.84 -7.43 -2.86
C ILE A 154 -0.56 -7.62 -1.36
N ILE A 155 -0.39 -8.87 -0.91
CA ILE A 155 -0.06 -9.15 0.50
C ILE A 155 1.29 -8.52 0.86
N TRP A 156 2.31 -8.74 0.03
CA TRP A 156 3.66 -8.26 0.31
C TRP A 156 3.75 -6.73 0.38
N HIS A 157 3.14 -6.05 -0.59
CA HIS A 157 3.04 -4.58 -0.64
C HIS A 157 2.37 -4.03 0.63
N GLY A 158 1.14 -4.46 0.92
CA GLY A 158 0.40 -3.94 2.07
C GLY A 158 1.15 -4.17 3.38
N TYR A 159 1.86 -5.29 3.47
CA TYR A 159 2.64 -5.62 4.64
C TYR A 159 3.88 -4.74 4.83
N MET A 160 4.60 -4.40 3.75
CA MET A 160 5.75 -3.50 3.81
C MET A 160 5.39 -2.07 4.23
N LEU A 161 4.13 -1.65 4.02
CA LEU A 161 3.59 -0.38 4.51
C LEU A 161 3.32 -0.37 6.04
N GLN A 162 3.70 -1.43 6.75
CA GLN A 162 3.86 -1.45 8.21
C GLN A 162 5.32 -1.76 8.58
N PRO A 163 6.25 -0.83 8.36
CA PRO A 163 7.67 -1.16 8.28
C PRO A 163 8.25 -1.67 9.61
N GLY A 164 7.73 -1.24 10.76
CA GLY A 164 8.08 -1.83 12.06
C GLY A 164 7.63 -3.28 12.20
N LEU A 165 6.36 -3.57 11.87
CA LEU A 165 5.77 -4.90 11.96
C LEU A 165 6.35 -5.87 10.92
N TYR A 166 6.47 -5.44 9.65
CA TYR A 166 7.04 -6.22 8.57
C TYR A 166 8.43 -6.71 8.93
N ALA A 167 9.22 -5.77 9.43
CA ALA A 167 10.53 -6.07 9.88
C ALA A 167 10.41 -7.09 11.05
N ASP A 168 9.62 -6.84 12.11
CA ASP A 168 9.57 -7.69 13.32
C ASP A 168 9.36 -9.15 12.92
N ASP A 169 8.43 -9.32 11.99
CA ASP A 169 7.99 -10.61 11.53
C ASP A 169 8.94 -11.28 10.55
N CYS A 170 9.71 -10.54 9.75
CA CYS A 170 10.80 -11.13 8.96
C CYS A 170 11.76 -11.90 9.86
N ALA A 171 12.08 -11.35 11.02
CA ALA A 171 12.92 -12.03 12.01
C ALA A 171 12.17 -13.18 12.70
N ARG A 172 10.94 -12.93 13.17
CA ARG A 172 10.11 -13.90 13.88
C ARG A 172 9.81 -15.15 13.05
N LEU A 173 9.56 -14.99 11.75
CA LEU A 173 9.08 -16.04 10.85
C LEU A 173 10.23 -16.68 10.05
N GLY A 174 11.48 -16.47 10.47
CA GLY A 174 12.63 -17.17 9.91
C GLY A 174 13.03 -16.72 8.52
N VAL A 175 12.67 -15.48 8.13
CA VAL A 175 13.00 -14.88 6.83
C VAL A 175 13.75 -13.54 6.96
N PRO A 176 14.79 -13.42 7.81
CA PRO A 176 15.40 -12.14 8.17
C PRO A 176 16.09 -11.39 7.02
N ARG A 177 16.26 -12.01 5.84
CA ARG A 177 16.76 -11.30 4.65
C ARG A 177 15.68 -10.47 3.97
N MET A 178 14.40 -10.83 4.12
CA MET A 178 13.30 -10.14 3.46
C MET A 178 13.16 -8.68 3.92
N CYS A 179 13.50 -8.36 5.17
CA CYS A 179 13.49 -6.98 5.67
C CYS A 179 14.60 -6.08 5.08
N ARG A 180 15.48 -6.63 4.23
CA ARG A 180 16.54 -5.89 3.53
C ARG A 180 16.24 -5.70 2.04
N ILE A 181 15.13 -6.26 1.58
CA ILE A 181 14.80 -6.27 0.16
C ILE A 181 13.97 -5.04 -0.20
N SER A 182 14.46 -4.29 -1.17
CA SER A 182 13.73 -3.20 -1.81
C SER A 182 12.79 -3.72 -2.89
N PHE A 183 11.70 -3.00 -3.08
CA PHE A 183 10.80 -3.21 -4.22
C PHE A 183 11.57 -3.08 -5.55
N PRO A 184 11.39 -4.00 -6.51
CA PRO A 184 12.12 -3.99 -7.76
C PRO A 184 11.39 -3.16 -8.82
N TRP A 185 11.41 -1.84 -8.70
CA TRP A 185 10.55 -0.94 -9.49
C TRP A 185 10.65 -1.15 -11.00
N GLN A 186 11.84 -1.41 -11.52
CA GLN A 186 12.02 -1.73 -12.95
C GLN A 186 11.30 -3.04 -13.34
N ALA A 187 11.45 -4.08 -12.53
CA ALA A 187 10.82 -5.37 -12.80
C ALA A 187 9.28 -5.29 -12.68
N ILE A 188 8.78 -4.48 -11.74
CA ILE A 188 7.34 -4.19 -11.61
C ILE A 188 6.82 -3.47 -12.85
N PHE A 189 7.51 -2.40 -13.29
CA PHE A 189 7.13 -1.66 -14.48
C PHE A 189 7.10 -2.57 -15.72
N ASN A 190 8.12 -3.43 -15.90
CA ASN A 190 8.18 -4.36 -17.02
C ASN A 190 7.09 -5.46 -16.96
N ALA A 191 6.58 -5.77 -15.77
CA ALA A 191 5.58 -6.80 -15.55
C ALA A 191 4.13 -6.30 -15.71
N ILE A 192 3.89 -4.99 -15.78
CA ILE A 192 2.55 -4.41 -15.91
C ILE A 192 2.40 -3.76 -17.28
N ASP A 193 1.41 -4.21 -18.04
CA ASP A 193 1.04 -3.58 -19.29
C ASP A 193 0.34 -2.23 -19.02
N LEU A 194 0.89 -1.13 -19.54
CA LEU A 194 0.45 0.24 -19.18
C LEU A 194 -0.96 0.58 -19.71
N GLU A 195 -1.45 -0.14 -20.70
CA GLU A 195 -2.76 0.09 -21.32
C GLU A 195 -3.83 -0.78 -20.65
N THR A 196 -3.58 -2.08 -20.54
CA THR A 196 -4.51 -3.06 -20.00
C THR A 196 -4.44 -3.21 -18.49
N LEU A 197 -3.38 -2.71 -17.86
CA LEU A 197 -3.07 -2.84 -16.42
C LEU A 197 -2.90 -4.30 -15.96
N ASN A 198 -2.74 -5.23 -16.91
CA ASN A 198 -2.52 -6.63 -16.60
C ASN A 198 -1.10 -6.86 -16.11
N TYR A 199 -0.97 -7.48 -14.94
CA TYR A 199 0.31 -7.93 -14.39
C TYR A 199 0.64 -9.35 -14.85
N THR A 200 1.82 -9.52 -15.45
CA THR A 200 2.34 -10.82 -15.89
C THR A 200 3.78 -10.99 -15.40
N ILE A 201 4.01 -12.00 -14.55
CA ILE A 201 5.36 -12.33 -14.09
C ILE A 201 6.24 -12.85 -15.24
N PRO A 202 7.55 -12.56 -15.23
CA PRO A 202 8.48 -13.09 -16.22
C PRO A 202 8.58 -14.62 -16.13
N GLN A 203 9.04 -15.25 -17.22
CA GLN A 203 9.14 -16.71 -17.32
C GLN A 203 10.01 -17.32 -16.21
N SER A 204 11.12 -16.66 -15.84
CA SER A 204 12.00 -17.10 -14.75
C SER A 204 11.31 -17.10 -13.38
N ALA A 205 10.41 -16.14 -13.13
CA ALA A 205 9.61 -16.09 -11.91
C ALA A 205 8.50 -17.15 -11.90
N ARG A 206 7.92 -17.45 -13.06
CA ARG A 206 6.99 -18.58 -13.22
C ARG A 206 7.67 -19.91 -12.91
N GLU A 207 8.86 -20.14 -13.45
CA GLU A 207 9.67 -21.34 -13.14
C GLU A 207 10.01 -21.44 -11.65
N PHE A 208 10.29 -20.30 -11.00
CA PHE A 208 10.47 -20.27 -9.55
C PHE A 208 9.19 -20.66 -8.80
N TRP A 209 8.04 -20.10 -9.17
CA TRP A 209 6.75 -20.43 -8.56
C TRP A 209 6.42 -21.93 -8.71
N ASP A 210 6.57 -22.47 -9.92
CA ASP A 210 6.31 -23.88 -10.23
C ASP A 210 7.26 -24.81 -9.44
N SER A 211 8.47 -24.33 -9.09
CA SER A 211 9.41 -25.10 -8.25
C SER A 211 9.03 -25.18 -6.78
N ILE A 212 8.13 -24.31 -6.30
CA ILE A 212 7.74 -24.22 -4.88
C ILE A 212 6.27 -24.56 -4.65
N SER A 213 5.44 -24.59 -5.70
CA SER A 213 3.99 -24.74 -5.64
C SER A 213 3.46 -25.53 -6.82
N GLU A 214 2.49 -26.42 -6.57
CA GLU A 214 1.68 -27.09 -7.63
C GLU A 214 0.45 -26.26 -8.03
N GLU A 215 0.23 -25.12 -7.38
CA GLU A 215 -0.92 -24.25 -7.64
C GLU A 215 -0.67 -23.35 -8.86
N PRO A 216 -1.69 -23.06 -9.69
CA PRO A 216 -1.56 -22.09 -10.77
C PRO A 216 -1.08 -20.72 -10.27
N VAL A 217 -0.24 -20.05 -11.08
CA VAL A 217 0.22 -18.67 -10.81
C VAL A 217 -0.96 -17.72 -10.62
N ASP A 218 -2.01 -17.81 -11.44
CA ASP A 218 -3.19 -16.96 -11.28
C ASP A 218 -4.16 -17.55 -10.25
N LEU A 219 -4.44 -16.79 -9.18
CA LEU A 219 -5.36 -17.22 -8.12
C LEU A 219 -6.79 -17.44 -8.64
N ILE A 220 -7.25 -16.66 -9.60
CA ILE A 220 -8.59 -16.83 -10.18
C ILE A 220 -8.67 -18.16 -10.91
N THR A 221 -7.66 -18.47 -11.73
CA THR A 221 -7.53 -19.77 -12.40
C THR A 221 -7.49 -20.90 -11.38
N GLN A 222 -6.72 -20.77 -10.29
CA GLN A 222 -6.70 -21.78 -9.22
C GLN A 222 -8.11 -22.05 -8.66
N LEU A 223 -8.87 -20.99 -8.35
CA LEU A 223 -10.19 -21.14 -7.72
C LEU A 223 -11.28 -21.61 -8.68
N THR A 224 -11.18 -21.28 -9.97
CA THR A 224 -12.23 -21.57 -10.96
C THR A 224 -12.05 -22.87 -11.74
N THR A 225 -10.81 -23.37 -11.85
CA THR A 225 -10.52 -24.62 -12.58
C THR A 225 -10.43 -25.85 -11.68
N ALA A 226 -10.15 -25.66 -10.40
CA ALA A 226 -10.03 -26.75 -9.47
C ALA A 226 -11.40 -27.09 -8.87
N ASN A 227 -11.94 -28.27 -9.20
CA ASN A 227 -13.08 -28.87 -8.51
C ASN A 227 -12.61 -29.36 -7.11
N ARG A 228 -12.21 -28.41 -6.25
CA ARG A 228 -11.57 -28.69 -4.96
C ARG A 228 -12.56 -28.40 -3.83
N ASP A 229 -12.58 -29.31 -2.86
CA ASP A 229 -13.09 -29.07 -1.53
C ASP A 229 -12.44 -27.78 -0.97
N LEU A 230 -13.24 -27.01 -0.20
CA LEU A 230 -12.88 -25.75 0.46
C LEU A 230 -11.39 -25.67 0.85
N VAL A 231 -10.73 -24.54 0.61
CA VAL A 231 -9.30 -24.36 0.97
C VAL A 231 -9.15 -24.53 2.48
N TYR A 232 -8.24 -25.40 2.91
CA TYR A 232 -7.89 -25.60 4.33
C TYR A 232 -6.44 -25.16 4.58
N TYR A 233 -6.18 -24.46 5.70
CA TYR A 233 -4.86 -24.26 6.27
C TYR A 233 -4.35 -25.56 6.91
N ASN A 234 -3.16 -26.01 6.51
CA ASN A 234 -2.41 -26.99 7.28
C ASN A 234 -1.65 -26.27 8.39
N ILE A 235 -2.11 -26.42 9.63
CA ILE A 235 -1.47 -25.80 10.79
C ILE A 235 -0.75 -26.89 11.58
N HIS A 236 0.56 -26.77 11.69
CA HIS A 236 1.37 -27.66 12.53
C HIS A 236 1.29 -27.23 13.99
N CYS A 237 0.93 -28.16 14.87
CA CYS A 237 1.05 -27.94 16.29
C CYS A 237 2.54 -27.79 16.66
N PRO A 238 2.98 -26.70 17.32
CA PRO A 238 4.38 -26.52 17.69
C PRO A 238 4.86 -27.44 18.83
N TYR A 239 3.98 -28.28 19.38
CA TYR A 239 4.30 -29.18 20.50
C TYR A 239 4.28 -30.65 20.12
N CYS A 240 3.21 -31.12 19.46
CA CYS A 240 3.08 -32.52 19.06
C CYS A 240 3.34 -32.73 17.57
N GLU A 241 3.65 -31.65 16.84
CA GLU A 241 3.93 -31.63 15.40
C GLU A 241 2.79 -32.10 14.48
N THR A 242 1.67 -32.53 15.07
CA THR A 242 0.46 -32.95 14.34
C THR A 242 -0.08 -31.79 13.53
N THR A 243 -0.33 -32.06 12.24
CA THR A 243 -0.97 -31.13 11.31
C THR A 243 -2.48 -31.19 11.48
N LYS A 244 -3.12 -30.05 11.80
CA LYS A 244 -4.57 -29.88 11.69
C LYS A 244 -4.93 -29.13 10.41
N LYS A 245 -6.02 -29.53 9.77
CA LYS A 245 -6.65 -28.81 8.66
C LYS A 245 -7.70 -27.86 9.22
N ALA A 246 -7.49 -26.56 9.12
CA ALA A 246 -8.47 -25.54 9.49
C ALA A 246 -9.09 -24.96 8.21
N PRO A 247 -10.42 -24.90 8.06
CA PRO A 247 -11.02 -24.28 6.87
C PRO A 247 -10.63 -22.81 6.79
N VAL A 248 -10.44 -22.28 5.57
CA VAL A 248 -10.44 -20.83 5.35
C VAL A 248 -11.79 -20.31 5.81
N LEU A 249 -11.78 -19.40 6.78
CA LEU A 249 -13.01 -18.83 7.31
C LEU A 249 -13.45 -17.81 6.28
N THR A 250 -14.48 -18.13 5.53
CA THR A 250 -15.10 -17.13 4.69
C THR A 250 -15.72 -16.10 5.62
N THR A 251 -15.00 -14.99 5.85
CA THR A 251 -15.45 -13.80 6.61
C THR A 251 -16.79 -13.25 6.12
N LEU A 252 -17.26 -13.73 4.97
CA LEU A 252 -18.61 -13.57 4.44
C LEU A 252 -19.72 -13.65 5.51
N GLN A 253 -19.54 -14.45 6.57
CA GLN A 253 -20.57 -14.66 7.60
C GLN A 253 -20.37 -13.89 8.90
N THR A 254 -19.25 -13.17 9.11
CA THR A 254 -19.01 -12.51 10.40
C THR A 254 -18.26 -11.19 10.25
N ASP A 255 -18.78 -10.13 10.89
CA ASP A 255 -18.09 -8.83 11.02
C ASP A 255 -16.90 -8.89 12.01
N ASN A 256 -16.69 -10.04 12.66
CA ASN A 256 -15.60 -10.26 13.61
C ASN A 256 -14.46 -11.05 12.96
N ILE A 257 -13.43 -10.33 12.51
CA ILE A 257 -12.21 -10.87 11.90
C ILE A 257 -11.42 -11.87 12.77
N ASN A 258 -11.78 -12.01 14.06
CA ASN A 258 -11.15 -12.97 14.97
C ASN A 258 -11.89 -14.32 15.04
N LEU A 259 -13.10 -14.42 14.48
CA LEU A 259 -13.93 -15.63 14.59
C LEU A 259 -13.40 -16.75 13.70
N GLY A 260 -12.95 -17.86 14.33
CA GLY A 260 -12.65 -19.14 13.68
C GLY A 260 -11.18 -19.56 13.62
N PHE A 261 -10.25 -18.72 14.07
CA PHE A 261 -8.82 -19.03 14.08
C PHE A 261 -8.31 -19.62 15.41
N GLU A 262 -9.21 -20.21 16.20
CA GLU A 262 -8.87 -20.90 17.45
C GLU A 262 -8.26 -22.28 17.15
N LEU A 263 -6.93 -22.40 17.25
CA LEU A 263 -6.29 -23.70 17.17
C LEU A 263 -6.49 -24.47 18.48
N GLN A 264 -7.44 -25.40 18.50
CA GLN A 264 -7.52 -26.42 19.55
C GLN A 264 -6.77 -27.66 19.06
N CYS A 265 -5.54 -27.89 19.53
CA CYS A 265 -4.85 -29.16 19.34
C CYS A 265 -5.38 -30.21 20.32
N ASP A 266 -5.56 -31.45 19.89
CA ASP A 266 -6.00 -32.56 20.77
C ASP A 266 -4.93 -32.90 21.84
N CYS A 267 -3.70 -32.45 21.61
CA CYS A 267 -2.59 -32.47 22.56
C CYS A 267 -2.69 -31.44 23.70
N GLY A 268 -3.71 -30.57 23.68
CA GLY A 268 -3.91 -29.51 24.67
C GLY A 268 -3.09 -28.23 24.43
N CYS A 269 -2.30 -28.15 23.35
CA CYS A 269 -1.60 -26.92 22.96
C CYS A 269 -2.60 -25.82 22.61
N LYS A 270 -2.52 -24.71 23.35
CA LYS A 270 -3.03 -23.40 22.96
C LYS A 270 -1.80 -22.48 22.81
N PRO A 271 -1.71 -21.61 21.79
CA PRO A 271 -0.89 -20.41 21.88
C PRO A 271 -1.34 -19.73 23.19
N SER A 272 -0.46 -19.61 24.17
CA SER A 272 -0.90 -19.31 25.53
C SER A 272 0.16 -18.53 26.29
N VAL A 273 -0.28 -17.99 27.42
CA VAL A 273 0.54 -17.56 28.56
C VAL A 273 1.74 -18.49 28.83
N ASP A 274 1.65 -19.79 28.53
CA ASP A 274 2.72 -20.77 28.75
C ASP A 274 3.91 -20.62 27.77
N ALA A 275 3.70 -20.02 26.59
CA ALA A 275 4.78 -19.68 25.66
C ALA A 275 5.48 -18.39 26.10
N LEU A 276 4.70 -17.37 26.51
CA LEU A 276 5.22 -16.12 27.07
C LEU A 276 6.05 -16.37 28.33
N TYR A 277 5.56 -17.25 29.20
CA TYR A 277 6.28 -17.70 30.39
C TYR A 277 7.68 -18.22 30.05
N ARG A 278 7.80 -19.15 29.11
CA ARG A 278 9.08 -19.78 28.76
C ARG A 278 10.07 -18.79 28.16
N ASP A 279 9.58 -17.85 27.37
CA ASP A 279 10.41 -16.81 26.78
C ASP A 279 10.89 -15.78 27.81
N LEU A 280 10.04 -15.37 28.76
CA LEU A 280 10.44 -14.52 29.89
C LEU A 280 11.43 -15.23 30.81
N LEU A 281 11.23 -16.53 31.07
CA LEU A 281 12.17 -17.35 31.83
C LEU A 281 13.53 -17.44 31.13
N ARG A 282 13.53 -17.64 29.82
CA ARG A 282 14.75 -17.66 29.00
C ARG A 282 15.47 -16.31 29.05
N VAL A 283 14.78 -15.18 28.83
CA VAL A 283 15.36 -13.82 28.91
C VAL A 283 16.04 -13.61 30.26
N ARG A 284 15.38 -14.04 31.35
CA ARG A 284 15.95 -13.95 32.69
C ARG A 284 17.20 -14.82 32.89
N GLN A 285 17.22 -16.03 32.35
CA GLN A 285 18.31 -17.00 32.53
C GLN A 285 19.51 -16.74 31.61
N SER A 286 19.27 -16.38 30.35
CA SER A 286 20.32 -16.17 29.35
C SER A 286 20.90 -14.76 29.37
N GLY A 287 20.17 -13.80 29.96
CA GLY A 287 20.50 -12.37 29.87
C GLY A 287 20.30 -11.79 28.46
N GLU A 288 19.69 -12.53 27.54
CA GLU A 288 19.32 -12.04 26.21
C GLU A 288 18.40 -10.81 26.34
N MET A 289 18.49 -9.88 25.38
CA MET A 289 17.67 -8.65 25.38
C MET A 289 16.36 -8.80 24.60
N CYS A 290 15.99 -10.02 24.22
CA CYS A 290 14.88 -10.27 23.32
C CYS A 290 14.15 -11.55 23.69
N LEU A 291 12.82 -11.53 23.60
CA LEU A 291 12.01 -12.74 23.55
C LEU A 291 12.21 -13.38 22.16
N ARG A 292 11.87 -14.66 22.00
CA ARG A 292 12.03 -15.33 20.71
C ARG A 292 11.10 -14.65 19.70
N GLY A 293 11.67 -13.97 18.72
CA GLY A 293 10.90 -13.26 17.68
C GLY A 293 10.47 -11.84 18.03
N THR A 294 11.09 -11.15 18.99
CA THR A 294 10.99 -9.69 19.16
C THR A 294 12.25 -8.98 18.66
N TYR A 295 12.12 -7.74 18.18
CA TYR A 295 13.27 -6.97 17.70
C TYR A 295 14.23 -6.39 18.73
N LEU A 296 15.42 -6.05 18.18
CA LEU A 296 16.46 -5.11 18.60
C LEU A 296 15.96 -3.65 18.78
N SER A 297 14.74 -3.43 19.26
CA SER A 297 14.44 -2.14 19.88
C SER A 297 15.18 -2.15 21.21
N ARG A 298 16.29 -1.41 21.30
CA ARG A 298 17.06 -1.33 22.54
C ARG A 298 16.16 -0.92 23.71
N SER A 299 15.22 0.00 23.49
CA SER A 299 14.24 0.42 24.49
C SER A 299 13.26 -0.69 24.87
N LEU A 300 12.76 -1.49 23.92
CA LEU A 300 11.90 -2.64 24.23
C LEU A 300 12.69 -3.75 24.94
N GLY A 301 13.90 -4.06 24.47
CA GLY A 301 14.75 -5.07 25.08
C GLY A 301 15.21 -4.69 26.49
N ASP A 302 15.53 -3.43 26.74
CA ASP A 302 15.83 -2.89 28.06
C ASP A 302 14.59 -2.98 28.98
N ALA A 303 13.41 -2.62 28.45
CA ALA A 303 12.14 -2.72 29.17
C ALA A 303 11.76 -4.16 29.53
N LEU A 304 11.95 -5.10 28.60
CA LEU A 304 11.66 -6.54 28.77
C LEU A 304 12.66 -7.23 29.69
N ARG A 305 13.94 -6.86 29.63
CA ARG A 305 14.95 -7.37 30.57
C ARG A 305 14.65 -6.91 31.99
N SER A 306 14.31 -5.63 32.17
CA SER A 306 13.94 -5.08 33.48
C SER A 306 12.69 -5.78 34.04
N LEU A 307 11.69 -6.00 33.19
CA LEU A 307 10.48 -6.73 33.52
C LEU A 307 10.76 -8.19 33.91
N ALA A 308 11.47 -8.94 33.06
CA ALA A 308 11.77 -10.35 33.32
C ALA A 308 12.63 -10.53 34.59
N GLY A 309 13.54 -9.60 34.86
CA GLY A 309 14.35 -9.59 36.09
C GLY A 309 13.54 -9.29 37.36
N SER A 310 12.41 -8.59 37.25
CA SER A 310 11.54 -8.27 38.39
C SER A 310 10.49 -9.36 38.68
N MET A 311 10.44 -10.43 37.86
CA MET A 311 9.58 -11.60 38.06
C MET A 311 10.35 -12.74 38.73
N SER A 312 9.80 -13.28 39.82
CA SER A 312 10.32 -14.45 40.53
C SER A 312 10.15 -15.74 39.73
N GLU A 313 10.94 -16.78 40.07
CA GLU A 313 10.82 -18.07 39.36
C GLU A 313 9.47 -18.72 39.64
N ALA A 314 8.85 -18.44 40.80
CA ALA A 314 7.50 -18.87 41.11
C ALA A 314 6.48 -18.15 40.22
N GLU A 315 6.52 -16.81 40.11
CA GLU A 315 5.59 -16.06 39.24
C GLU A 315 5.66 -16.52 37.78
N LEU A 316 6.86 -16.92 37.33
CA LEU A 316 7.07 -17.51 36.02
C LEU A 316 6.55 -18.97 36.02
N ALA A 317 7.02 -19.86 36.90
CA ALA A 317 6.79 -21.31 36.82
C ALA A 317 5.47 -21.85 37.40
N SER A 318 4.75 -21.09 38.23
CA SER A 318 3.59 -21.60 38.98
C SER A 318 2.23 -21.05 38.54
N ASN A 319 2.17 -20.06 37.65
CA ASN A 319 0.89 -19.49 37.21
C ASN A 319 0.27 -20.30 36.06
N ARG A 320 -0.58 -21.28 36.41
CA ARG A 320 -1.40 -22.02 35.44
C ARG A 320 -2.68 -21.26 35.02
N ASN A 321 -2.95 -20.11 35.62
CA ASN A 321 -4.10 -19.27 35.34
C ASN A 321 -3.67 -18.02 34.53
N PRO A 322 -4.23 -17.78 33.33
CA PRO A 322 -3.87 -16.66 32.48
C PRO A 322 -4.07 -15.28 33.10
N ASP A 323 -5.19 -15.04 33.79
CA ASP A 323 -5.50 -13.75 34.39
C ASP A 323 -4.54 -13.41 35.52
N GLN A 324 -4.18 -14.41 36.32
CA GLN A 324 -3.19 -14.27 37.39
C GLN A 324 -1.79 -13.98 36.84
N PHE A 325 -1.43 -14.58 35.69
CA PHE A 325 -0.15 -14.30 35.06
C PHE A 325 -0.09 -12.91 34.43
N VAL A 326 -1.16 -12.47 33.76
CA VAL A 326 -1.27 -11.10 33.24
C VAL A 326 -1.19 -10.10 34.40
N HIS A 327 -1.86 -10.37 35.52
CA HIS A 327 -1.75 -9.54 36.71
C HIS A 327 -0.32 -9.51 37.28
N ALA A 328 0.37 -10.65 37.30
CA ALA A 328 1.77 -10.73 37.72
C ALA A 328 2.71 -9.93 36.79
N ILE A 329 2.44 -9.93 35.49
CA ILE A 329 3.16 -9.10 34.50
C ILE A 329 2.96 -7.61 34.80
N HIS A 330 1.72 -7.16 35.01
CA HIS A 330 1.45 -5.76 35.35
C HIS A 330 2.07 -5.36 36.69
N ALA A 331 2.03 -6.25 37.69
CA ALA A 331 2.69 -6.02 38.97
C ALA A 331 4.21 -5.95 38.83
N ALA A 332 4.81 -6.83 38.03
CA ALA A 332 6.24 -6.82 37.72
C ALA A 332 6.64 -5.54 36.99
N ALA A 333 5.83 -5.09 36.03
CA ALA A 333 6.05 -3.86 35.29
C ALA A 333 6.04 -2.62 36.19
N ALA A 334 5.12 -2.57 37.16
CA ALA A 334 5.10 -1.51 38.16
C ALA A 334 6.37 -1.50 39.02
N ARG A 335 6.90 -2.69 39.38
CA ARG A 335 8.15 -2.82 40.16
C ARG A 335 9.39 -2.42 39.37
N SER A 336 9.44 -2.74 38.09
CA SER A 336 10.59 -2.47 37.20
C SER A 336 10.51 -1.12 36.48
N ASN A 337 9.44 -0.34 36.72
CA ASN A 337 9.12 0.87 35.99
C ASN A 337 9.10 0.65 34.45
N THR A 338 8.60 -0.53 34.05
CA THR A 338 8.50 -0.91 32.63
C THR A 338 7.36 -0.10 31.99
N PRO A 339 7.60 0.57 30.84
CA PRO A 339 6.56 1.37 30.18
C PRO A 339 5.33 0.54 29.78
N GLY A 340 4.14 1.14 29.91
CA GLY A 340 2.87 0.48 29.57
C GLY A 340 2.83 -0.04 28.12
N TRP A 341 3.31 0.76 27.16
CA TRP A 341 3.39 0.37 25.75
C TRP A 341 4.20 -0.91 25.52
N ALA A 342 5.24 -1.15 26.32
CA ALA A 342 6.10 -2.32 26.20
C ALA A 342 5.39 -3.58 26.74
N VAL A 343 4.63 -3.43 27.83
CA VAL A 343 3.78 -4.49 28.40
C VAL A 343 2.65 -4.84 27.44
N GLU A 344 1.95 -3.83 26.92
CA GLU A 344 0.89 -4.01 25.93
C GLU A 344 1.40 -4.73 24.69
N ARG A 345 2.52 -4.25 24.10
CA ARG A 345 3.15 -4.89 22.94
C ARG A 345 3.57 -6.34 23.22
N MET A 346 4.08 -6.63 24.41
CA MET A 346 4.46 -7.99 24.82
C MET A 346 3.24 -8.91 24.95
N LEU A 347 2.23 -8.50 25.71
CA LEU A 347 1.01 -9.30 25.93
C LEU A 347 0.29 -9.56 24.62
N ASP A 348 0.23 -8.55 23.76
CA ASP A 348 -0.28 -8.64 22.41
C ASP A 348 0.34 -9.81 21.64
N LEU A 349 1.64 -10.06 21.76
CA LEU A 349 2.33 -11.13 21.03
C LEU A 349 1.92 -12.54 21.48
N TYR A 350 1.27 -12.69 22.63
CA TYR A 350 0.98 -13.97 23.28
C TYR A 350 -0.48 -14.18 23.70
N ILE A 351 -1.40 -13.39 23.12
CA ILE A 351 -2.85 -13.64 23.20
C ILE A 351 -3.16 -15.03 22.61
N PRO A 352 -4.16 -15.79 23.10
CA PRO A 352 -4.50 -17.13 22.63
C PRO A 352 -5.13 -17.15 21.24
N THR A 353 -4.39 -16.72 20.25
CA THR A 353 -4.66 -16.91 18.83
C THR A 353 -3.38 -17.46 18.21
N SER A 354 -3.49 -18.37 17.22
CA SER A 354 -2.31 -19.06 16.69
C SER A 354 -1.21 -18.08 16.23
N PRO A 355 0.08 -18.43 16.32
CA PRO A 355 1.16 -17.59 15.79
C PRO A 355 1.01 -17.27 14.29
N VAL A 356 0.30 -18.13 13.55
CA VAL A 356 -0.16 -17.93 12.17
C VAL A 356 -1.36 -16.98 12.12
N THR A 357 -2.25 -17.02 13.12
CA THR A 357 -3.46 -16.19 13.26
C THR A 357 -3.18 -14.71 13.51
N LYS A 358 -2.25 -14.35 14.41
CA LYS A 358 -1.96 -12.92 14.65
C LYS A 358 -1.16 -12.28 13.52
N ALA A 359 -0.26 -13.05 12.90
CA ALA A 359 0.42 -12.65 11.68
C ALA A 359 -0.63 -12.43 10.57
N ALA A 360 -1.48 -13.42 10.31
CA ALA A 360 -2.56 -13.35 9.32
C ALA A 360 -3.55 -12.21 9.56
N SER A 361 -4.02 -11.97 10.80
CA SER A 361 -4.94 -10.86 11.09
C SER A 361 -4.27 -9.49 10.92
N SER A 362 -2.99 -9.37 11.27
CA SER A 362 -2.22 -8.15 11.02
C SER A 362 -1.94 -7.95 9.53
N HIS A 363 -1.67 -9.02 8.77
CA HIS A 363 -1.48 -8.99 7.32
C HIS A 363 -2.75 -8.61 6.58
N TYR A 364 -3.85 -9.25 6.94
CA TYR A 364 -5.19 -8.93 6.47
C TYR A 364 -5.53 -7.46 6.71
N ALA A 365 -5.34 -6.98 7.95
CA ALA A 365 -5.56 -5.58 8.28
C ALA A 365 -4.60 -4.64 7.53
N SER A 366 -3.36 -5.07 7.26
CA SER A 366 -2.40 -4.31 6.45
C SER A 366 -2.93 -4.10 5.04
N VAL A 367 -3.39 -5.17 4.41
CA VAL A 367 -3.87 -5.17 3.02
C VAL A 367 -5.15 -4.36 2.90
N LEU A 368 -6.13 -4.58 3.78
CA LEU A 368 -7.36 -3.79 3.75
C LEU A 368 -7.09 -2.29 3.97
N ARG A 369 -6.12 -1.95 4.82
CA ARG A 369 -5.73 -0.56 5.04
C ARG A 369 -5.03 0.03 3.81
N SER A 370 -4.04 -0.67 3.26
CA SER A 370 -3.34 -0.18 2.06
C SER A 370 -4.30 -0.01 0.89
N PHE A 371 -5.34 -0.86 0.78
CA PHE A 371 -6.35 -0.75 -0.26
C PHE A 371 -7.21 0.51 -0.18
N ARG A 372 -7.41 1.11 1.00
CA ARG A 372 -8.07 2.43 1.09
C ARG A 372 -7.28 3.50 0.34
N PHE A 373 -5.95 3.43 0.44
CA PHE A 373 -5.06 4.34 -0.30
C PHE A 373 -5.06 4.00 -1.80
N VAL A 374 -5.04 2.72 -2.17
CA VAL A 374 -5.19 2.27 -3.57
C VAL A 374 -6.47 2.82 -4.21
N GLU A 375 -7.61 2.70 -3.54
CA GLU A 375 -8.90 3.23 -4.01
C GLU A 375 -8.85 4.75 -4.18
N LYS A 376 -8.31 5.46 -3.19
CA LYS A 376 -8.11 6.92 -3.27
C LYS A 376 -7.23 7.34 -4.44
N MET A 377 -6.13 6.63 -4.69
CA MET A 377 -5.24 6.92 -5.82
C MET A 377 -5.88 6.62 -7.17
N HIS A 378 -6.67 5.55 -7.26
CA HIS A 378 -7.47 5.23 -8.44
C HIS A 378 -8.52 6.31 -8.73
N GLU A 379 -9.25 6.78 -7.71
CA GLU A 379 -10.23 7.87 -7.83
C GLU A 379 -9.60 9.19 -8.31
N LEU A 380 -8.38 9.49 -7.85
CA LEU A 380 -7.62 10.64 -8.34
C LEU A 380 -7.08 10.44 -9.76
N SER A 381 -6.90 9.19 -10.19
CA SER A 381 -6.40 8.78 -11.51
C SER A 381 -5.14 9.55 -11.96
N TRP A 382 -4.23 9.84 -11.03
CA TRP A 382 -3.06 10.68 -11.32
C TRP A 382 -2.18 10.13 -12.43
N LEU A 383 -2.03 8.81 -12.53
CA LEU A 383 -1.26 8.17 -13.60
C LEU A 383 -1.72 8.58 -15.00
N ARG A 384 -3.01 8.89 -15.16
CA ARG A 384 -3.64 9.31 -16.42
C ARG A 384 -3.80 10.83 -16.53
N SER A 385 -3.40 11.57 -15.50
CA SER A 385 -3.56 13.02 -15.45
C SER A 385 -2.51 13.72 -16.32
N PRO A 386 -2.90 14.69 -17.16
CA PRO A 386 -1.94 15.55 -17.85
C PRO A 386 -1.12 16.41 -16.88
N ALA A 387 -1.51 16.50 -15.61
CA ALA A 387 -0.80 17.26 -14.60
C ALA A 387 0.33 16.50 -13.92
N LEU A 388 0.43 15.17 -14.13
CA LEU A 388 1.32 14.28 -13.38
C LEU A 388 2.77 14.77 -13.34
N TYR A 389 3.31 15.07 -14.53
CA TYR A 389 4.71 15.37 -14.77
C TYR A 389 4.88 16.04 -16.13
N SER A 390 5.78 17.02 -16.22
CA SER A 390 6.21 17.65 -17.46
C SER A 390 7.64 18.20 -17.33
N VAL A 391 8.41 18.09 -18.41
CA VAL A 391 9.75 18.69 -18.50
C VAL A 391 9.61 20.12 -19.01
N ALA A 392 9.96 21.12 -18.19
CA ALA A 392 9.90 22.51 -18.64
C ALA A 392 10.97 22.76 -19.72
N HIS A 393 10.55 23.01 -20.96
CA HIS A 393 11.43 23.34 -22.07
C HIS A 393 11.88 24.81 -21.95
N SER A 394 12.82 25.11 -21.05
CA SER A 394 13.50 26.41 -20.99
C SER A 394 14.91 26.26 -21.54
N SER A 395 15.27 27.10 -22.50
CA SER A 395 16.57 27.17 -23.17
C SER A 395 17.69 27.77 -22.31
N SER A 396 17.54 27.78 -20.97
CA SER A 396 18.59 28.18 -20.03
C SER A 396 18.35 27.52 -18.64
N PRO A 397 19.41 27.05 -17.95
CA PRO A 397 19.30 26.23 -16.75
C PRO A 397 18.87 27.05 -15.50
N PRO A 398 18.32 26.38 -14.46
CA PRO A 398 18.29 24.93 -14.28
C PRO A 398 17.09 24.27 -14.94
N GLU A 399 17.39 23.22 -15.70
CA GLU A 399 16.47 22.14 -16.06
C GLU A 399 15.58 21.82 -14.86
N GLY A 400 14.25 21.84 -15.04
CA GLY A 400 13.34 21.58 -13.94
C GLY A 400 12.08 20.91 -14.43
N VAL A 401 11.70 19.86 -13.72
CA VAL A 401 10.44 19.13 -13.90
C VAL A 401 9.35 19.81 -13.07
N VAL A 402 8.14 19.90 -13.63
CA VAL A 402 6.95 20.43 -12.94
C VAL A 402 5.84 19.38 -12.99
N GLY A 403 4.90 19.41 -12.06
CA GLY A 403 3.84 18.41 -12.00
C GLY A 403 3.39 18.08 -10.59
N THR A 404 2.32 17.28 -10.51
CA THR A 404 1.81 16.71 -9.27
C THR A 404 2.90 15.93 -8.52
N LEU A 405 3.65 15.07 -9.20
CA LEU A 405 4.71 14.29 -8.54
C LEU A 405 5.90 15.13 -8.08
N PRO A 406 6.48 16.04 -8.90
CA PRO A 406 7.51 16.97 -8.42
C PRO A 406 7.09 17.76 -7.17
N ARG A 407 5.87 18.30 -7.14
CA ARG A 407 5.35 19.01 -5.96
C ARG A 407 5.21 18.08 -4.76
N GLY A 408 4.61 16.90 -4.93
CA GLY A 408 4.47 15.90 -3.87
C GLY A 408 5.81 15.46 -3.28
N GLN A 409 6.83 15.27 -4.12
CA GLN A 409 8.18 14.92 -3.67
C GLN A 409 8.79 16.02 -2.81
N GLN A 410 8.64 17.28 -3.24
CA GLN A 410 9.13 18.42 -2.48
C GLN A 410 8.40 18.56 -1.15
N LYS A 411 7.06 18.45 -1.15
CA LYS A 411 6.26 18.44 0.09
C LYS A 411 6.67 17.32 1.05
N TYR A 412 7.00 16.12 0.54
CA TYR A 412 7.50 15.04 1.39
C TYR A 412 8.86 15.35 2.02
N ARG A 413 9.80 15.98 1.28
CA ARG A 413 11.07 16.46 1.86
C ARG A 413 10.84 17.47 2.98
N ASP A 414 9.90 18.39 2.80
CA ASP A 414 9.58 19.41 3.78
C ASP A 414 8.82 18.81 4.99
N PHE A 415 7.96 17.82 4.75
CA PHE A 415 7.32 17.03 5.79
C PHE A 415 8.34 16.31 6.70
N LEU A 416 9.39 15.69 6.15
CA LEU A 416 10.45 15.07 6.96
C LEU A 416 11.12 16.08 7.91
N LYS A 417 11.27 17.34 7.49
CA LYS A 417 11.81 18.41 8.34
C LYS A 417 10.84 18.80 9.46
N LEU A 418 9.52 18.83 9.19
CA LEU A 418 8.50 19.05 10.23
C LEU A 418 8.50 17.94 11.27
N VAL A 419 8.50 16.67 10.82
CA VAL A 419 8.53 15.51 11.72
C VAL A 419 9.76 15.55 12.62
N ARG A 420 10.92 16.05 12.13
CA ARG A 420 12.12 16.19 12.96
C ARG A 420 11.89 17.11 14.17
N GLN A 421 11.11 18.17 14.01
CA GLN A 421 10.91 19.23 15.02
C GLN A 421 9.76 18.92 15.97
N ALA A 422 8.75 18.20 15.50
CA ALA A 422 7.57 17.80 16.26
C ALA A 422 7.72 16.37 16.83
N ASP A 423 6.82 15.99 17.74
CA ASP A 423 6.56 14.56 17.96
C ASP A 423 5.88 13.98 16.71
N SER A 424 6.21 12.74 16.33
CA SER A 424 5.71 12.13 15.09
C SER A 424 4.19 11.97 15.06
N ALA A 425 3.55 11.93 16.24
CA ALA A 425 2.10 11.89 16.37
C ALA A 425 1.40 13.25 16.17
N SER A 426 2.16 14.34 16.01
CA SER A 426 1.63 15.71 15.93
C SER A 426 1.55 16.25 14.50
N VAL A 427 2.07 15.52 13.51
CA VAL A 427 2.04 15.96 12.10
C VAL A 427 1.31 14.97 11.21
N THR A 428 0.39 15.47 10.41
CA THR A 428 -0.48 14.66 9.54
C THR A 428 -0.12 14.91 8.06
N PRO A 429 0.25 13.88 7.29
CA PRO A 429 0.60 14.03 5.87
C PRO A 429 -0.64 14.31 5.00
N THR A 430 -0.44 14.98 3.86
CA THR A 430 -1.42 15.06 2.78
C THR A 430 -1.27 13.88 1.82
N THR A 431 -2.21 13.69 0.88
CA THR A 431 -2.26 12.48 0.02
C THR A 431 -1.04 12.35 -0.91
N ASP A 432 -0.56 13.46 -1.45
CA ASP A 432 0.68 13.54 -2.23
C ASP A 432 1.93 13.23 -1.38
N ILE A 433 1.95 13.64 -0.12
CA ILE A 433 3.01 13.27 0.84
C ILE A 433 2.95 11.78 1.14
N ASP A 434 1.76 11.23 1.40
CA ASP A 434 1.54 9.80 1.65
C ASP A 434 1.99 8.93 0.49
N LEU A 435 1.76 9.35 -0.76
CA LEU A 435 2.27 8.62 -1.93
C LEU A 435 3.78 8.41 -1.84
N PHE A 436 4.55 9.47 -1.58
CA PHE A 436 6.00 9.36 -1.45
C PHE A 436 6.41 8.60 -0.19
N TRP A 437 5.68 8.79 0.91
CA TRP A 437 5.96 8.08 2.14
C TRP A 437 5.77 6.57 2.00
N HIS A 438 4.64 6.13 1.43
CA HIS A 438 4.38 4.70 1.15
C HIS A 438 5.37 4.15 0.13
N THR A 439 5.69 4.90 -0.94
CA THR A 439 6.74 4.50 -1.90
C THR A 439 8.08 4.26 -1.21
N HIS A 440 8.44 5.11 -0.24
CA HIS A 440 9.68 4.98 0.51
C HIS A 440 9.70 3.71 1.38
N GLN A 441 8.59 3.41 2.06
CA GLN A 441 8.48 2.24 2.95
C GLN A 441 8.69 0.89 2.23
N LEU A 442 8.44 0.85 0.91
CA LEU A 442 8.71 -0.31 0.05
C LEU A 442 10.22 -0.56 -0.19
N SER A 443 11.09 0.24 0.42
CA SER A 443 12.53 0.02 0.53
C SER A 443 12.98 0.09 2.00
N PRO A 444 12.79 -0.97 2.81
CA PRO A 444 12.87 -0.87 4.27
C PRO A 444 14.23 -0.43 4.79
N GLY A 445 15.32 -0.92 4.20
CA GLY A 445 16.69 -0.51 4.52
C GLY A 445 16.91 0.99 4.25
N PRO A 446 16.78 1.44 2.98
CA PRO A 446 16.86 2.86 2.63
C PRO A 446 15.93 3.76 3.45
N TYR A 447 14.67 3.36 3.64
CA TYR A 447 13.69 4.10 4.44
C TYR A 447 14.15 4.30 5.88
N ARG A 448 14.59 3.21 6.53
CA ARG A 448 15.13 3.30 7.89
C ARG A 448 16.32 4.24 7.96
N GLN A 449 17.23 4.18 6.98
CA GLN A 449 18.40 5.05 6.94
C GLN A 449 18.03 6.52 6.73
N CYS A 450 17.07 6.80 5.84
CA CYS A 450 16.50 8.13 5.64
C CYS A 450 15.90 8.69 6.94
N CYS A 451 15.03 7.93 7.61
CA CYS A 451 14.40 8.36 8.85
C CYS A 451 15.43 8.74 9.92
N ILE A 452 16.47 7.91 10.12
CA ILE A 452 17.53 8.22 11.08
C ILE A 452 18.31 9.47 10.67
N ARG A 453 18.63 9.64 9.37
CA ARG A 453 19.41 10.78 8.86
C ARG A 453 18.64 12.09 8.98
N HIS A 454 17.41 12.13 8.48
CA HIS A 454 16.64 13.37 8.33
C HIS A 454 15.78 13.68 9.56
N VAL A 455 15.22 12.67 10.19
CA VAL A 455 14.27 12.82 11.31
C VAL A 455 14.92 12.54 12.67
N GLY A 456 16.02 11.78 12.70
CA GLY A 456 16.72 11.40 13.93
C GLY A 456 16.10 10.21 14.67
N ARG A 457 14.98 9.68 14.17
CA ARG A 457 14.27 8.51 14.71
C ARG A 457 13.56 7.77 13.59
N PHE A 458 13.26 6.49 13.82
CA PHE A 458 12.46 5.71 12.89
C PHE A 458 11.00 6.17 12.91
N MET A 459 10.43 6.46 11.74
CA MET A 459 9.02 6.79 11.60
C MET A 459 8.24 5.50 11.37
N ASN A 460 7.41 5.12 12.34
CA ASN A 460 6.47 4.02 12.16
C ASN A 460 5.15 4.55 11.59
N HIS A 461 4.47 3.75 10.78
CA HIS A 461 3.12 4.05 10.29
C HIS A 461 2.12 3.44 11.28
N ASP A 462 1.78 4.16 12.36
CA ASP A 462 0.83 3.69 13.38
C ASP A 462 -0.47 4.49 13.30
N ASP A 463 -1.50 3.86 12.73
CA ASP A 463 -2.80 4.51 12.43
C ASP A 463 -3.80 4.47 13.60
N LYS A 464 -3.33 4.23 14.83
CA LYS A 464 -4.19 4.10 16.02
C LYS A 464 -4.63 5.44 16.64
N VAL A 465 -4.61 6.54 15.88
CA VAL A 465 -5.01 7.87 16.38
C VAL A 465 -6.50 8.10 16.16
N ALA A 466 -7.20 8.62 17.18
CA ALA A 466 -8.64 8.91 17.09
C ALA A 466 -8.93 10.03 16.07
N GLU A 467 -10.05 9.92 15.34
CA GLU A 467 -10.42 10.79 14.20
C GLU A 467 -10.48 12.28 14.57
N GLU A 468 -11.03 12.65 15.73
CA GLU A 468 -11.07 14.04 16.22
C GLU A 468 -9.67 14.62 16.48
N SER A 469 -8.73 13.77 16.92
CA SER A 469 -7.33 14.15 17.12
C SER A 469 -6.59 14.32 15.80
N LEU A 470 -7.03 13.65 14.72
CA LEU A 470 -6.43 13.75 13.40
C LEU A 470 -6.75 15.09 12.73
N THR A 471 -7.97 15.60 12.85
CA THR A 471 -8.37 16.91 12.27
C THR A 471 -7.57 18.07 12.88
N GLN A 472 -7.51 18.15 14.22
CA GLN A 472 -6.72 19.21 14.88
C GLN A 472 -5.23 19.09 14.56
N SER A 473 -4.69 17.86 14.50
CA SER A 473 -3.28 17.64 14.13
C SER A 473 -3.02 18.07 12.69
N PHE A 474 -3.98 17.87 11.78
CA PHE A 474 -3.88 18.30 10.40
C PHE A 474 -3.86 19.83 10.27
N ASP A 475 -4.79 20.53 10.92
CA ASP A 475 -4.83 22.01 10.90
C ASP A 475 -3.51 22.60 11.45
N ASN A 476 -3.01 22.06 12.56
CA ASN A 476 -1.72 22.46 13.12
C ASN A 476 -0.56 22.20 12.15
N THR A 477 -0.58 21.06 11.45
CA THR A 477 0.45 20.72 10.46
C THR A 477 0.45 21.70 9.30
N GLN A 478 -0.74 22.06 8.80
CA GLN A 478 -0.91 23.03 7.74
C GLN A 478 -0.36 24.40 8.13
N GLU A 479 -0.71 24.90 9.32
CA GLU A 479 -0.20 26.18 9.80
C GLU A 479 1.33 26.18 9.92
N LEU A 480 1.90 25.12 10.50
CA LEU A 480 3.35 24.96 10.63
C LEU A 480 4.05 24.91 9.26
N TYR A 481 3.47 24.17 8.31
CA TYR A 481 4.02 24.05 6.96
C TYR A 481 4.04 25.41 6.26
N ILE A 482 2.91 26.13 6.28
CA ILE A 482 2.78 27.45 5.63
C ILE A 482 3.75 28.45 6.28
N GLN A 483 3.88 28.46 7.60
CA GLN A 483 4.79 29.35 8.32
C GLN A 483 6.26 29.07 7.96
N GLN A 484 6.65 27.82 7.79
CA GLN A 484 8.05 27.44 7.61
C GLN A 484 8.50 27.43 6.15
N PHE A 485 7.67 26.94 5.23
CA PHE A 485 8.04 26.75 3.82
C PHE A 485 7.29 27.67 2.87
N GLY A 486 6.18 28.29 3.33
CA GLY A 486 5.23 28.95 2.45
C GLY A 486 4.49 27.96 1.55
N GLY A 487 3.69 28.49 0.62
CA GLY A 487 2.92 27.68 -0.33
C GLY A 487 1.64 27.06 0.26
N GLU A 488 1.05 26.13 -0.50
CA GLU A 488 -0.20 25.44 -0.15
C GLU A 488 0.12 24.05 0.43
N TYR A 489 -0.42 23.74 1.61
CA TYR A 489 -0.30 22.42 2.22
C TYR A 489 -1.46 21.51 1.78
N ASP A 490 -2.68 21.86 2.16
CA ASP A 490 -3.90 21.19 1.69
C ASP A 490 -4.48 21.93 0.49
N GLY A 491 -4.69 21.22 -0.61
CA GLY A 491 -5.17 21.79 -1.86
C GLY A 491 -5.95 20.76 -2.67
N CYS A 492 -6.92 21.22 -3.46
CA CYS A 492 -7.72 20.33 -4.31
C CYS A 492 -6.84 19.57 -5.30
N LEU A 493 -6.89 18.24 -5.30
CA LEU A 493 -6.01 17.36 -6.08
C LEU A 493 -6.60 16.93 -7.44
N CYS A 494 -7.69 17.58 -7.89
CA CYS A 494 -8.30 17.26 -9.18
C CYS A 494 -7.43 17.76 -10.36
N TRP A 495 -7.59 17.13 -11.53
CA TRP A 495 -6.74 17.42 -12.69
C TRP A 495 -6.78 18.90 -13.11
N PRO A 496 -7.93 19.60 -13.15
CA PRO A 496 -7.94 21.04 -13.44
C PRO A 496 -7.11 21.88 -12.46
N CYS A 497 -7.23 21.65 -11.15
CA CYS A 497 -6.49 22.40 -10.14
C CYS A 497 -4.99 22.11 -10.22
N GLU A 498 -4.62 20.84 -10.41
CA GLU A 498 -3.21 20.44 -10.58
C GLU A 498 -2.59 21.00 -11.87
N MET A 499 -3.35 21.05 -12.97
CA MET A 499 -2.92 21.72 -14.21
C MET A 499 -2.71 23.22 -13.99
N GLU A 500 -3.57 23.89 -13.23
CA GLU A 500 -3.37 25.29 -12.89
C GLU A 500 -2.12 25.52 -12.04
N ARG A 501 -1.82 24.62 -11.10
CA ARG A 501 -0.56 24.67 -10.33
C ARG A 501 0.65 24.45 -11.24
N ASN A 502 0.58 23.52 -12.20
CA ASN A 502 1.65 23.32 -13.19
C ASN A 502 1.96 24.60 -13.96
N ASP A 503 0.93 25.33 -14.40
CA ASP A 503 1.12 26.59 -15.10
C ASP A 503 1.82 27.63 -14.21
N ARG A 504 1.46 27.70 -12.92
CA ARG A 504 2.11 28.62 -11.96
C ARG A 504 3.58 28.26 -11.74
N ASP A 505 3.87 26.97 -11.56
CA ASP A 505 5.25 26.46 -11.39
C ASP A 505 6.11 26.70 -12.63
N ALA A 506 5.50 26.66 -13.83
CA ALA A 506 6.16 26.95 -15.09
C ALA A 506 6.31 28.47 -15.36
N ALA A 507 5.32 29.29 -14.98
CA ALA A 507 5.29 30.73 -15.22
C ALA A 507 6.38 31.50 -14.46
N GLY A 508 6.85 30.97 -13.33
CA GLY A 508 8.03 31.48 -12.61
C GLY A 508 9.33 31.47 -13.44
N LYS A 509 9.30 30.97 -14.68
CA LYS A 509 10.47 30.76 -15.57
C LYS A 509 10.40 31.50 -16.92
N GLY A 510 9.55 32.51 -17.07
CA GLY A 510 9.65 33.48 -18.18
C GLY A 510 9.07 33.04 -19.54
N GLY A 511 7.94 32.32 -19.55
CA GLY A 511 7.24 31.94 -20.79
C GLY A 511 6.46 33.09 -21.46
N PRO A 512 6.15 32.99 -22.77
CA PRO A 512 5.38 33.99 -23.50
C PRO A 512 3.98 34.18 -22.90
N SER A 513 3.50 35.42 -22.88
CA SER A 513 2.17 35.78 -22.36
C SER A 513 1.07 35.34 -23.33
N VAL A 514 0.56 34.13 -23.12
CA VAL A 514 -0.74 33.70 -23.65
C VAL A 514 -1.83 34.39 -22.83
N THR A 515 -2.95 34.82 -23.44
CA THR A 515 -4.06 35.42 -22.68
C THR A 515 -4.60 34.41 -21.67
N LYS A 516 -5.03 34.89 -20.50
CA LYS A 516 -5.59 34.03 -19.44
C LYS A 516 -6.73 33.15 -19.97
N GLU A 517 -7.61 33.72 -20.79
CA GLU A 517 -8.73 32.99 -21.43
C GLU A 517 -8.25 31.82 -22.30
N ARG A 518 -7.18 32.01 -23.07
CA ARG A 518 -6.61 30.96 -23.93
C ARG A 518 -5.91 29.88 -23.11
N GLN A 519 -5.21 30.26 -22.04
CA GLN A 519 -4.60 29.30 -21.10
C GLN A 519 -5.68 28.45 -20.41
N ASP A 520 -6.73 29.10 -19.90
CA ASP A 520 -7.87 28.43 -19.26
C ASP A 520 -8.55 27.45 -20.21
N TRP A 521 -8.77 27.86 -21.47
CA TRP A 521 -9.33 26.99 -22.50
C TRP A 521 -8.41 25.81 -22.81
N ASN A 522 -7.10 26.02 -22.97
CA ASN A 522 -6.14 24.94 -23.23
C ASN A 522 -6.16 23.89 -22.11
N ARG A 523 -6.14 24.33 -20.84
CA ARG A 523 -6.22 23.44 -19.68
C ARG A 523 -7.49 22.57 -19.73
N ARG A 524 -8.65 23.19 -19.96
CA ARG A 524 -9.93 22.47 -20.05
C ARG A 524 -9.92 21.42 -21.16
N VAL A 525 -9.48 21.79 -22.35
CA VAL A 525 -9.42 20.86 -23.50
C VAL A 525 -8.48 19.68 -23.21
N CYS A 526 -7.30 19.93 -22.64
CA CYS A 526 -6.37 18.87 -22.25
C CYS A 526 -7.00 17.92 -21.23
N VAL A 527 -7.63 18.44 -20.17
CA VAL A 527 -8.29 17.61 -19.16
C VAL A 527 -9.40 16.76 -19.78
N VAL A 528 -10.27 17.36 -20.61
CA VAL A 528 -11.38 16.64 -21.25
C VAL A 528 -10.87 15.55 -22.20
N PHE A 529 -9.81 15.81 -22.96
CA PHE A 529 -9.20 14.80 -23.82
C PHE A 529 -8.73 13.58 -23.03
N TRP A 530 -7.93 13.78 -21.98
CA TRP A 530 -7.39 12.68 -21.20
C TRP A 530 -8.44 11.95 -20.36
N GLN A 531 -9.50 12.65 -19.93
CA GLN A 531 -10.67 12.01 -19.30
C GLN A 531 -11.42 11.11 -20.28
N GLU A 532 -11.61 11.56 -21.52
CA GLU A 532 -12.25 10.74 -22.57
C GLU A 532 -11.37 9.56 -22.98
N VAL A 533 -10.05 9.72 -23.04
CA VAL A 533 -9.10 8.62 -23.26
C VAL A 533 -9.26 7.54 -22.18
N GLU A 534 -9.22 7.93 -20.90
CA GLU A 534 -9.35 6.98 -19.80
C GLU A 534 -10.75 6.34 -19.73
N SER A 535 -11.81 7.12 -19.96
CA SER A 535 -13.19 6.62 -20.03
C SER A 535 -13.35 5.56 -21.12
N ARG A 536 -12.86 5.83 -22.34
CA ARG A 536 -12.91 4.87 -23.45
C ARG A 536 -12.12 3.59 -23.16
N ARG A 537 -10.97 3.69 -22.48
CA ARG A 537 -10.19 2.53 -22.04
C ARG A 537 -10.99 1.65 -21.09
N GLN A 538 -11.63 2.25 -20.07
CA GLN A 538 -12.47 1.53 -19.11
C GLN A 538 -13.70 0.88 -19.77
N GLU A 539 -14.30 1.56 -20.74
CA GLU A 539 -15.45 1.06 -21.51
C GLU A 539 -15.05 0.09 -22.65
N ASN A 540 -13.75 -0.20 -22.83
CA ASN A 540 -13.21 -0.99 -23.94
C ASN A 540 -13.69 -0.50 -25.32
N ARG A 541 -13.75 0.82 -25.48
CA ARG A 541 -14.09 1.51 -26.73
C ARG A 541 -12.84 1.85 -27.53
N ARG A 542 -13.02 2.17 -28.81
CA ARG A 542 -11.94 2.62 -29.69
C ARG A 542 -11.29 3.90 -29.11
N GLY A 543 -9.96 3.87 -28.96
CA GLY A 543 -9.18 4.98 -28.42
C GLY A 543 -9.21 6.23 -29.29
N LEU A 544 -8.89 7.38 -28.69
CA LEU A 544 -8.74 8.64 -29.41
C LEU A 544 -7.38 8.73 -30.10
N ASP A 545 -7.33 9.35 -31.27
CA ASP A 545 -6.09 9.62 -31.98
C ASP A 545 -5.21 10.60 -31.17
N ARG A 546 -3.94 10.25 -30.95
CA ARG A 546 -3.01 11.05 -30.13
C ARG A 546 -2.75 12.46 -30.68
N THR A 547 -2.90 12.67 -31.98
CA THR A 547 -2.72 13.98 -32.63
C THR A 547 -3.97 14.84 -32.54
N SER A 548 -5.11 14.26 -32.16
CA SER A 548 -6.37 14.99 -32.11
C SER A 548 -6.37 16.11 -31.06
N LEU A 549 -5.70 15.89 -29.92
CA LEU A 549 -5.51 16.93 -28.91
C LEU A 549 -4.82 18.17 -29.51
N ASP A 550 -3.69 17.97 -30.19
CA ASP A 550 -2.93 19.07 -30.80
C ASP A 550 -3.73 19.79 -31.88
N LYS A 551 -4.49 19.05 -32.71
CA LYS A 551 -5.38 19.64 -33.73
C LYS A 551 -6.45 20.52 -33.09
N VAL A 552 -7.09 20.08 -32.00
CA VAL A 552 -8.08 20.87 -31.29
C VAL A 552 -7.42 22.09 -30.66
N LEU A 553 -6.32 21.91 -29.93
CA LEU A 553 -5.58 23.01 -29.29
C LEU A 553 -5.15 24.08 -30.29
N ALA A 554 -4.67 23.70 -31.48
CA ALA A 554 -4.26 24.61 -32.55
C ALA A 554 -5.42 25.47 -33.07
N ARG A 555 -6.66 24.95 -33.13
CA ARG A 555 -7.83 25.69 -33.63
C ARG A 555 -8.24 26.85 -32.72
N GLY A 556 -8.03 26.74 -31.42
CA GLY A 556 -8.45 27.78 -30.48
C GLY A 556 -9.90 27.70 -30.03
N PRO A 557 -10.28 28.50 -29.00
CA PRO A 557 -11.67 28.71 -28.63
C PRO A 557 -12.45 29.24 -29.84
N GLN A 558 -13.58 28.61 -30.15
CA GLN A 558 -14.47 29.10 -31.20
C GLN A 558 -15.31 30.22 -30.61
N LEU A 559 -14.92 31.47 -30.86
CA LEU A 559 -15.74 32.63 -30.51
C LEU A 559 -17.12 32.47 -31.17
N ALA A 560 -18.16 32.34 -30.35
CA ALA A 560 -19.54 32.34 -30.83
C ALA A 560 -19.81 33.68 -31.54
N ALA A 561 -19.86 33.63 -32.88
CA ALA A 561 -20.15 34.76 -33.75
C ALA A 561 -21.49 35.44 -33.42
#